data_AF-A0A5B9E9M6-F1
#
_entry.id   AF-A0A5B9E9M6-F1
#
_cell.length_a   1.000
_cell.length_b   1.000
_cell.length_c   1.000
_cell.angle_alpha   90.00
_cell.angle_beta   90.00
_cell.angle_gamma   90.00
#
_symmetry.space_group_name_H-M   'P 1'
#
loop_
_entity.id
_entity.type
_entity.pdbx_description
1 polymer ?
#
loop_
_entity_poly.entity_id
_entity_poly.type
_entity_poly.pdbx_seq_one_letter_code
_entity_poly.pdbx_strand_id
1 'polypeptide(L)'
;MTQEFVSTPARRRLTAVRSLRQLEPFHRANAIDDISLYWLPVSEFPIKFRQREWVLKFITRLDEELKQEKQTSENFLLLKYTRTDLNERFVNTMFDYRPMTGMLLAPNQQLPAVPTSMEIKKLTENHSSDGLLNLDHLVPEYCAWFAGEQQPQQRQDFFGAGGMLMLWIDAGQEPAGPKIELPRVLATHPAMKGTDFAAMIRKGARLQHPFLAKSREIFAAHLPDGPAKKHSMFVLPRFNSSHFLDASPDDRQRWFEIFSAYCIESEQDRGILLAFRDPNFDERMVALLEEIKKDGDEYPL
;
A
#
# COMPACT_ATOMS: atom_id res chain seq x y z
N MET A 1 -10.56 -61.54 -12.54
CA MET A 1 -9.82 -60.26 -12.48
C MET A 1 -10.77 -59.21 -11.96
N THR A 2 -10.69 -58.95 -10.66
CA THR A 2 -11.49 -57.98 -9.91
C THR A 2 -10.81 -56.62 -10.02
N GLN A 3 -11.45 -55.65 -10.65
CA GLN A 3 -10.96 -54.27 -10.68
C GLN A 3 -11.25 -53.61 -9.34
N GLU A 4 -10.19 -53.30 -8.60
CA GLU A 4 -10.25 -52.43 -7.42
C GLU A 4 -10.55 -51.00 -7.86
N PHE A 5 -11.72 -50.51 -7.47
CA PHE A 5 -12.03 -49.08 -7.53
C PHE A 5 -11.19 -48.37 -6.46
N VAL A 6 -10.12 -47.71 -6.90
CA VAL A 6 -9.35 -46.79 -6.07
C VAL A 6 -10.27 -45.60 -5.75
N SER A 7 -10.81 -45.58 -4.53
CA SER A 7 -11.56 -44.43 -4.04
C SER A 7 -10.61 -43.25 -3.91
N THR A 8 -10.76 -42.26 -4.78
CA THR A 8 -10.10 -40.96 -4.63
C THR A 8 -10.49 -40.37 -3.27
N PRO A 9 -9.56 -39.86 -2.45
CA PRO A 9 -9.92 -39.26 -1.18
C PRO A 9 -10.90 -38.11 -1.43
N ALA A 10 -12.04 -38.18 -0.75
CA ALA A 10 -13.10 -37.18 -0.80
C ALA A 10 -12.48 -35.79 -0.58
N ARG A 11 -12.69 -34.89 -1.55
CA ARG A 11 -12.39 -33.46 -1.40
C ARG A 11 -12.96 -33.01 -0.06
N ARG A 12 -12.06 -32.58 0.84
CA ARG A 12 -12.38 -31.95 2.12
C ARG A 12 -13.33 -30.79 1.79
N ARG A 13 -14.62 -30.95 2.07
CA ARG A 13 -15.60 -29.88 1.92
C ARG A 13 -15.09 -28.71 2.75
N LEU A 14 -14.93 -27.56 2.09
CA LEU A 14 -14.72 -26.25 2.71
C LEU A 14 -15.60 -26.19 3.95
N THR A 15 -14.96 -25.95 5.09
CA THR A 15 -15.61 -25.73 6.38
C THR A 15 -16.78 -24.78 6.15
N ALA A 16 -17.96 -25.20 6.60
CA ALA A 16 -19.23 -24.49 6.39
C ALA A 16 -19.04 -22.98 6.57
N VAL A 17 -19.41 -22.23 5.53
CA VAL A 17 -19.46 -20.76 5.52
C VAL A 17 -20.09 -20.30 6.83
N ARG A 18 -19.24 -19.88 7.78
CA ARG A 18 -19.63 -19.02 8.89
C ARG A 18 -20.38 -17.85 8.25
N SER A 19 -21.61 -17.58 8.70
CA SER A 19 -22.52 -16.67 8.01
C SER A 19 -21.80 -15.38 7.63
N LEU A 20 -21.83 -14.97 6.36
CA LEU A 20 -21.18 -13.75 5.84
C LEU A 20 -21.45 -12.49 6.71
N ARG A 21 -22.54 -12.49 7.48
CA ARG A 21 -22.87 -11.48 8.51
C ARG A 21 -21.78 -11.27 9.57
N GLN A 22 -20.96 -12.27 9.87
CA GLN A 22 -19.88 -12.14 10.85
C GLN A 22 -18.73 -11.26 10.34
N LEU A 23 -18.61 -11.13 9.02
CA LEU A 23 -17.59 -10.29 8.37
C LEU A 23 -18.06 -8.84 8.20
N GLU A 24 -19.33 -8.51 8.49
CA GLU A 24 -19.81 -7.13 8.44
C GLU A 24 -18.95 -6.23 9.37
N PRO A 25 -18.49 -5.07 8.86
CA PRO A 25 -18.95 -4.37 7.64
C PRO A 25 -18.23 -4.73 6.32
N PHE A 26 -17.29 -5.68 6.34
CA PHE A 26 -16.54 -6.08 5.14
C PHE A 26 -17.34 -7.07 4.27
N HIS A 27 -17.15 -6.93 2.96
CA HIS A 27 -17.61 -7.90 1.97
C HIS A 27 -16.44 -8.75 1.49
N ARG A 28 -16.53 -10.06 1.67
CA ARG A 28 -15.54 -11.04 1.17
C ARG A 28 -15.85 -11.40 -0.28
N ALA A 29 -14.85 -11.35 -1.16
CA ALA A 29 -14.97 -11.85 -2.52
C ALA A 29 -14.87 -13.38 -2.55
N ASN A 30 -15.95 -14.08 -2.92
CA ASN A 30 -15.97 -15.55 -2.93
C ASN A 30 -15.43 -16.18 -4.23
N ALA A 31 -15.10 -15.37 -5.23
CA ALA A 31 -14.64 -15.84 -6.54
C ALA A 31 -13.15 -16.24 -6.56
N ILE A 32 -12.40 -15.92 -5.51
CA ILE A 32 -10.95 -16.15 -5.40
C ILE A 32 -10.67 -17.02 -4.18
N ASP A 33 -9.97 -18.13 -4.37
CA ASP A 33 -9.70 -19.16 -3.36
C ASP A 33 -8.22 -19.25 -2.94
N ASP A 34 -7.30 -18.66 -3.69
CA ASP A 34 -5.86 -18.64 -3.41
C ASP A 34 -5.42 -17.49 -2.49
N ILE A 35 -6.28 -16.49 -2.29
CA ILE A 35 -6.06 -15.33 -1.41
C ILE A 35 -7.36 -14.91 -0.71
N SER A 36 -7.25 -14.08 0.34
CA SER A 36 -8.41 -13.41 0.94
C SER A 36 -8.53 -11.96 0.49
N LEU A 37 -9.64 -11.61 -0.16
CA LEU A 37 -9.95 -10.27 -0.66
C LEU A 37 -11.24 -9.74 0.00
N TYR A 38 -11.13 -8.57 0.62
CA TYR A 38 -12.23 -7.90 1.31
C TYR A 38 -12.38 -6.46 0.83
N TRP A 39 -13.61 -5.98 0.87
CA TRP A 39 -13.95 -4.60 0.56
C TRP A 39 -14.81 -4.00 1.67
N LEU A 40 -14.43 -2.81 2.13
CA LEU A 40 -15.21 -2.00 3.05
C LEU A 40 -15.76 -0.79 2.30
N PRO A 41 -17.07 -0.70 2.05
CA PRO A 41 -17.67 0.49 1.47
C PRO A 41 -17.38 1.71 2.33
N VAL A 42 -17.13 2.84 1.68
CA VAL A 42 -17.19 4.14 2.33
C VAL A 42 -18.16 5.03 1.56
N SER A 43 -18.75 6.01 2.25
CA SER A 43 -19.77 6.85 1.62
C SER A 43 -19.22 7.73 0.50
N GLU A 44 -18.03 8.31 0.71
CA GLU A 44 -17.30 9.11 -0.27
C GLU A 44 -15.85 9.31 0.20
N PHE A 45 -15.02 9.90 -0.68
CA PHE A 45 -13.71 10.45 -0.30
C PHE A 45 -13.77 11.99 -0.31
N PRO A 46 -13.33 12.67 0.76
CA PRO A 46 -12.74 12.12 1.97
C PRO A 46 -13.76 11.36 2.83
N ILE A 47 -13.30 10.28 3.47
CA ILE A 47 -14.09 9.45 4.35
C ILE A 47 -14.61 10.29 5.52
N LYS A 48 -15.90 10.12 5.85
CA LYS A 48 -16.52 10.77 7.00
C LYS A 48 -15.76 10.47 8.29
N PHE A 49 -15.65 11.46 9.16
CA PHE A 49 -14.85 11.41 10.39
C PHE A 49 -15.02 10.10 11.18
N ARG A 50 -16.26 9.71 11.49
CA ARG A 50 -16.52 8.47 12.26
C ARG A 50 -16.12 7.19 11.52
N GLN A 51 -16.36 7.13 10.21
CA GLN A 51 -15.92 5.99 9.37
C GLN A 51 -14.39 5.92 9.37
N ARG A 52 -13.71 7.05 9.21
CA ARG A 52 -12.25 7.15 9.23
C ARG A 52 -11.67 6.71 10.58
N GLU A 53 -12.22 7.19 11.70
CA GLU A 53 -11.78 6.78 13.04
C GLU A 53 -11.92 5.28 13.26
N TRP A 54 -13.07 4.70 12.90
CA TRP A 54 -13.30 3.27 13.00
C TRP A 54 -12.28 2.48 12.18
N VAL A 55 -12.03 2.88 10.93
CA VAL A 55 -11.08 2.19 10.05
C VAL A 55 -9.65 2.30 10.57
N LEU A 56 -9.25 3.45 11.09
CA LEU A 56 -7.92 3.62 11.70
C LEU A 56 -7.75 2.74 12.95
N LYS A 57 -8.82 2.58 13.75
CA LYS A 57 -8.82 1.65 14.88
C LYS A 57 -8.68 0.20 14.40
N PHE A 58 -9.42 -0.17 13.37
CA PHE A 58 -9.31 -1.50 12.73
C PHE A 58 -7.89 -1.77 12.21
N ILE A 59 -7.32 -0.84 11.43
CA ILE A 59 -5.95 -0.96 10.88
C ILE A 59 -4.92 -1.09 12.01
N THR A 60 -5.09 -0.35 13.10
CA THR A 60 -4.16 -0.42 14.24
C THR A 60 -4.12 -1.82 14.84
N ARG A 61 -5.28 -2.45 15.04
CA ARG A 61 -5.35 -3.83 15.55
C ARG A 61 -4.85 -4.85 14.54
N LEU A 62 -5.19 -4.67 13.27
CA LEU A 62 -4.67 -5.49 12.19
C LEU A 62 -3.13 -5.45 12.16
N ASP A 63 -2.55 -4.27 12.36
CA ASP A 63 -1.09 -4.08 12.41
C ASP A 63 -0.47 -4.78 13.63
N GLU A 64 -1.14 -4.76 14.79
CA GLU A 64 -0.71 -5.51 15.99
C GLU A 64 -0.76 -7.02 15.79
N GLU A 65 -1.84 -7.52 15.19
CA GLU A 65 -2.05 -8.93 14.85
C GLU A 65 -0.98 -9.42 13.86
N LEU A 66 -0.74 -8.70 12.77
CA LEU A 66 0.27 -9.07 11.77
C LEU A 66 1.70 -8.92 12.28
N LYS A 67 1.97 -8.02 13.23
CA LYS A 67 3.27 -7.93 13.91
C LYS A 67 3.64 -9.20 14.67
N GLN A 68 2.66 -9.97 15.17
CA GLN A 68 2.92 -11.27 15.80
C GLN A 68 3.55 -12.27 14.81
N GLU A 69 3.29 -12.09 13.52
CA GLU A 69 3.87 -12.86 12.40
C GLU A 69 5.12 -12.22 11.82
N LYS A 70 5.74 -11.28 12.54
CA LYS A 70 6.90 -10.52 12.08
C LYS A 70 6.61 -9.79 10.78
N GLN A 71 5.40 -9.26 10.60
CA GLN A 71 5.08 -8.34 9.52
C GLN A 71 5.14 -6.91 10.05
N THR A 72 5.59 -5.99 9.21
CA THR A 72 5.59 -4.55 9.50
C THR A 72 4.80 -3.84 8.41
N SER A 73 3.85 -2.99 8.79
CA SER A 73 3.17 -2.13 7.82
C SER A 73 4.12 -1.06 7.28
N GLU A 74 4.02 -0.74 6.00
CA GLU A 74 4.71 0.38 5.37
C GLU A 74 3.66 1.24 4.68
N ASN A 75 3.75 2.56 4.90
CA ASN A 75 2.76 3.52 4.46
C ASN A 75 3.25 4.27 3.22
N PHE A 76 2.37 4.41 2.23
CA PHE A 76 2.63 5.09 0.97
C PHE A 76 1.54 6.12 0.70
N LEU A 77 1.93 7.33 0.31
CA LEU A 77 1.02 8.37 -0.15
C LEU A 77 1.10 8.52 -1.68
N LEU A 78 -0.03 8.39 -2.35
CA LEU A 78 -0.17 8.53 -3.79
C LEU A 78 -0.24 10.01 -4.15
N LEU A 79 0.84 10.56 -4.71
CA LEU A 79 1.02 12.01 -4.85
C LEU A 79 0.01 12.67 -5.80
N LYS A 80 -0.49 11.94 -6.80
CA LYS A 80 -1.49 12.44 -7.76
C LYS A 80 -2.89 12.59 -7.16
N TYR A 81 -3.18 11.82 -6.11
CA TYR A 81 -4.49 11.80 -5.44
C TYR A 81 -4.46 12.62 -4.15
N THR A 82 -3.32 13.25 -3.85
CA THR A 82 -3.19 14.19 -2.75
C THR A 82 -3.96 15.47 -3.08
N ARG A 83 -5.11 15.64 -2.41
CA ARG A 83 -5.93 16.86 -2.49
C ARG A 83 -5.13 18.08 -2.01
N THR A 84 -5.57 19.27 -2.38
CA THR A 84 -4.87 20.54 -2.07
C THR A 84 -4.61 20.73 -0.57
N ASP A 85 -5.57 20.33 0.27
CA ASP A 85 -5.47 20.36 1.73
C ASP A 85 -4.43 19.37 2.28
N LEU A 86 -4.28 18.21 1.64
CA LEU A 86 -3.23 17.26 1.99
C LEU A 86 -1.84 17.69 1.49
N ASN A 87 -1.76 18.48 0.42
CA ASN A 87 -0.47 18.98 -0.08
C ASN A 87 0.21 19.87 0.95
N GLU A 88 -0.53 20.75 1.62
CA GLU A 88 0.02 21.57 2.70
C GLU A 88 0.47 20.70 3.87
N ARG A 89 -0.34 19.71 4.28
CA ARG A 89 0.06 18.76 5.35
C ARG A 89 1.32 17.99 4.97
N PHE A 90 1.40 17.51 3.73
CA PHE A 90 2.57 16.81 3.22
C PHE A 90 3.82 17.69 3.24
N VAL A 91 3.75 18.92 2.71
CA VAL A 91 4.87 19.86 2.73
C VAL A 91 5.32 20.18 4.16
N ASN A 92 4.37 20.35 5.09
CA ASN A 92 4.69 20.66 6.48
C ASN A 92 5.33 19.49 7.24
N THR A 93 5.08 18.25 6.82
CA THR A 93 5.55 17.03 7.51
C THR A 93 6.65 16.30 6.74
N MET A 94 6.97 16.70 5.49
CA MET A 94 7.92 15.99 4.64
C MET A 94 9.34 15.95 5.22
N PHE A 95 9.74 16.93 6.03
CA PHE A 95 11.06 16.93 6.68
C PHE A 95 11.12 15.99 7.89
N ASP A 96 9.98 15.74 8.53
CA ASP A 96 9.85 14.81 9.65
C ASP A 96 9.78 13.37 9.12
N TYR A 97 8.90 13.11 8.16
CA TYR A 97 8.72 11.78 7.58
C TYR A 97 9.81 11.41 6.55
N ARG A 98 10.43 12.42 5.93
CA ARG A 98 11.47 12.28 4.90
C ARG A 98 11.10 11.20 3.86
N PRO A 99 9.98 11.33 3.15
CA PRO A 99 9.52 10.25 2.26
C PRO A 99 10.54 9.95 1.16
N MET A 100 10.58 8.69 0.73
CA MET A 100 11.27 8.29 -0.49
C MET A 100 10.29 8.23 -1.66
N THR A 101 10.68 8.75 -2.82
CA THR A 101 9.82 8.71 -4.00
C THR A 101 10.01 7.42 -4.77
N GLY A 102 8.90 6.78 -5.12
CA GLY A 102 8.85 5.67 -6.06
C GLY A 102 7.72 5.87 -7.06
N MET A 103 7.59 4.92 -7.97
CA MET A 103 6.54 4.93 -8.97
C MET A 103 5.38 4.04 -8.57
N LEU A 104 4.20 4.41 -9.05
CA LEU A 104 2.97 3.66 -8.88
C LEU A 104 2.43 3.31 -10.27
N LEU A 105 2.00 2.07 -10.46
CA LEU A 105 1.47 1.58 -11.73
C LEU A 105 0.27 0.68 -11.51
N ALA A 106 -0.78 0.85 -12.30
CA ALA A 106 -1.75 -0.21 -12.44
C ALA A 106 -1.10 -1.41 -13.15
N PRO A 107 -1.58 -2.65 -12.92
CA PRO A 107 -1.06 -3.83 -13.59
C PRO A 107 -1.07 -3.66 -15.11
N ASN A 108 0.04 -4.01 -15.75
CA ASN A 108 0.24 -3.89 -17.21
C ASN A 108 0.12 -2.47 -17.79
N GLN A 109 0.04 -1.43 -16.95
CA GLN A 109 0.00 -0.04 -17.40
C GLN A 109 1.33 0.34 -18.08
N GLN A 110 1.24 0.93 -19.27
CA GLN A 110 2.39 1.54 -19.94
C GLN A 110 2.69 2.92 -19.35
N LEU A 111 3.96 3.31 -19.36
CA LEU A 111 4.34 4.66 -18.99
C LEU A 111 3.83 5.65 -20.05
N PRO A 112 3.40 6.85 -19.64
CA PRO A 112 3.09 7.90 -20.59
C PRO A 112 4.32 8.20 -21.45
N ALA A 113 4.10 8.37 -22.75
CA ALA A 113 5.18 8.75 -23.66
C ALA A 113 5.66 10.17 -23.31
N VAL A 114 6.99 10.37 -23.34
CA VAL A 114 7.54 11.72 -23.19
C VAL A 114 7.09 12.55 -24.39
N PRO A 115 6.35 13.66 -24.18
CA PRO A 115 5.86 14.47 -25.28
C PRO A 115 7.03 15.10 -26.05
N THR A 116 6.89 15.15 -27.36
CA THR A 116 7.83 15.84 -28.25
C THR A 116 7.76 17.35 -28.08
N SER A 117 8.81 18.07 -28.48
CA SER A 117 8.82 19.54 -28.44
C SER A 117 7.67 20.18 -29.24
N MET A 118 7.18 19.51 -30.30
CA MET A 118 6.01 19.99 -31.06
C MET A 118 4.70 19.78 -30.30
N GLU A 119 4.55 18.64 -29.61
CA GLU A 119 3.35 18.37 -28.81
C GLU A 119 3.25 19.31 -27.61
N ILE A 120 4.39 19.60 -26.95
CA ILE A 120 4.44 20.60 -25.88
C ILE A 120 4.02 21.98 -26.41
N LYS A 121 4.54 22.40 -27.58
CA LYS A 121 4.13 23.68 -28.19
C LYS A 121 2.63 23.73 -28.50
N LYS A 122 2.08 22.67 -29.10
CA LYS A 122 0.65 22.56 -29.39
C LYS A 122 -0.22 22.60 -28.13
N LEU A 123 0.20 21.91 -27.06
CA LEU A 123 -0.49 21.95 -25.77
C LEU A 123 -0.51 23.37 -25.21
N THR A 124 0.62 24.07 -25.24
CA THR A 124 0.72 25.45 -24.74
C THR A 124 -0.08 26.44 -25.60
N GLU A 125 -0.07 26.28 -26.91
CA GLU A 125 -0.80 27.15 -27.86
C GLU A 125 -2.32 26.96 -27.75
N ASN A 126 -2.80 25.73 -27.57
CA ASN A 126 -4.23 25.41 -27.48
C ASN A 126 -4.89 25.81 -26.13
N HIS A 127 -4.10 26.09 -25.10
CA HIS A 127 -4.59 26.48 -23.76
C HIS A 127 -4.49 27.98 -23.47
N SER A 128 -4.25 28.79 -24.49
CA SER A 128 -3.92 30.21 -24.34
C SER A 128 -5.09 31.14 -23.96
N SER A 129 -6.32 30.64 -23.76
CA SER A 129 -7.46 31.53 -23.49
C SER A 129 -8.40 31.22 -22.32
N ASP A 130 -8.41 30.06 -21.65
CA ASP A 130 -9.35 29.86 -20.51
C ASP A 130 -9.11 28.67 -19.55
N GLY A 131 -7.93 28.02 -19.55
CA GLY A 131 -7.73 26.87 -18.66
C GLY A 131 -6.28 26.54 -18.36
N LEU A 132 -6.03 26.14 -17.11
CA LEU A 132 -4.75 25.56 -16.69
C LEU A 132 -4.39 24.38 -17.60
N LEU A 133 -3.14 24.35 -18.09
CA LEU A 133 -2.60 23.20 -18.81
C LEU A 133 -2.71 21.94 -17.94
N ASN A 134 -3.56 20.98 -18.34
CA ASN A 134 -3.62 19.69 -17.68
C ASN A 134 -2.56 18.76 -18.29
N LEU A 135 -1.51 18.48 -17.53
CA LEU A 135 -0.42 17.57 -17.91
C LEU A 135 -0.50 16.22 -17.17
N ASP A 136 -1.59 15.94 -16.46
CA ASP A 136 -1.72 14.78 -15.57
C ASP A 136 -1.61 13.43 -16.29
N HIS A 137 -1.87 13.43 -17.59
CA HIS A 137 -1.78 12.26 -18.46
C HIS A 137 -0.36 12.03 -19.01
N LEU A 138 0.55 13.00 -18.87
CA LEU A 138 1.93 12.95 -19.37
C LEU A 138 2.94 12.59 -18.28
N VAL A 139 2.52 12.67 -17.01
CA VAL A 139 3.38 12.42 -15.85
C VAL A 139 3.07 11.03 -15.29
N PRO A 140 4.08 10.16 -15.09
CA PRO A 140 3.90 8.91 -14.37
C PRO A 140 3.29 9.12 -12.98
N GLU A 141 2.55 8.14 -12.46
CA GLU A 141 2.07 8.22 -11.09
C GLU A 141 3.23 7.95 -10.12
N TYR A 142 3.40 8.84 -9.15
CA TYR A 142 4.42 8.73 -8.11
C TYR A 142 3.79 8.53 -6.74
N CYS A 143 4.52 7.87 -5.86
CA CYS A 143 4.16 7.74 -4.46
C CYS A 143 5.33 8.10 -3.54
N ALA A 144 4.98 8.59 -2.35
CA ALA A 144 5.89 8.87 -1.25
C ALA A 144 5.82 7.72 -0.24
N TRP A 145 6.93 7.01 -0.06
CA TRP A 145 7.07 5.99 0.98
C TRP A 145 7.55 6.61 2.28
N PHE A 146 6.72 6.56 3.32
CA PHE A 146 7.05 7.02 4.67
C PHE A 146 7.75 5.92 5.47
N ALA A 147 9.01 5.67 5.10
CA ALA A 147 9.81 4.62 5.70
C ALA A 147 10.09 4.87 7.20
N GLY A 148 9.30 4.23 8.07
CA GLY A 148 9.63 3.95 9.46
C GLY A 148 9.18 4.96 10.54
N GLU A 149 9.12 4.44 11.77
CA GLU A 149 9.00 5.06 13.10
C GLU A 149 7.74 5.87 13.46
N GLN A 150 6.94 6.33 12.50
CA GLN A 150 5.77 7.17 12.78
C GLN A 150 4.50 6.71 12.08
N GLN A 151 4.37 5.40 11.84
CA GLN A 151 3.25 4.82 11.08
C GLN A 151 1.86 5.23 11.58
N PRO A 152 1.57 5.23 12.90
CA PRO A 152 0.27 5.68 13.39
C PRO A 152 0.00 7.17 13.07
N GLN A 153 1.00 8.03 13.23
CA GLN A 153 0.85 9.46 12.96
C GLN A 153 0.71 9.74 11.45
N GLN A 154 1.48 9.04 10.61
CA GLN A 154 1.33 9.12 9.15
C GLN A 154 -0.08 8.72 8.70
N ARG A 155 -0.63 7.63 9.29
CA ARG A 155 -2.03 7.22 9.06
C ARG A 155 -3.00 8.30 9.51
N GLN A 156 -2.79 8.91 10.68
CA GLN A 156 -3.63 10.02 11.13
C GLN A 156 -3.55 11.24 10.19
N ASP A 157 -2.39 11.50 9.61
CA ASP A 157 -2.20 12.69 8.77
C ASP A 157 -2.82 12.55 7.38
N PHE A 158 -2.80 11.35 6.81
CA PHE A 158 -3.12 11.16 5.38
C PHE A 158 -4.25 10.18 5.09
N PHE A 159 -4.57 9.24 6.00
CA PHE A 159 -5.63 8.28 5.76
C PHE A 159 -7.00 8.97 5.79
N GLY A 160 -7.88 8.53 4.90
CA GLY A 160 -9.24 9.02 4.74
C GLY A 160 -9.44 9.87 3.50
N ALA A 161 -8.40 10.17 2.73
CA ALA A 161 -8.49 11.13 1.62
C ALA A 161 -8.54 10.49 0.23
N GLY A 162 -8.36 9.17 0.10
CA GLY A 162 -8.36 8.47 -1.19
C GLY A 162 -6.97 8.24 -1.78
N GLY A 163 -5.91 8.43 -0.99
CA GLY A 163 -4.53 8.48 -1.48
C GLY A 163 -3.55 7.63 -0.69
N MET A 164 -4.00 6.87 0.31
CA MET A 164 -3.12 6.06 1.14
C MET A 164 -3.11 4.58 0.72
N LEU A 165 -1.92 4.03 0.60
CA LEU A 165 -1.63 2.62 0.38
C LEU A 165 -0.79 2.11 1.55
N MET A 166 -1.11 0.93 2.06
CA MET A 166 -0.36 0.23 3.10
C MET A 166 -0.02 -1.18 2.63
N LEU A 167 1.24 -1.57 2.82
CA LEU A 167 1.72 -2.91 2.55
C LEU A 167 2.28 -3.50 3.85
N TRP A 168 1.97 -4.75 4.15
CA TRP A 168 2.64 -5.46 5.24
C TRP A 168 3.75 -6.31 4.68
N ILE A 169 4.99 -6.04 5.08
CA ILE A 169 6.19 -6.70 4.59
C ILE A 169 6.87 -7.50 5.70
N ASP A 170 7.57 -8.57 5.34
CA ASP A 170 8.30 -9.42 6.29
C ASP A 170 9.41 -8.61 7.00
N ALA A 171 9.28 -8.41 8.31
CA ALA A 171 10.23 -7.68 9.15
C ALA A 171 11.63 -8.34 9.22
N GLY A 172 11.72 -9.63 8.88
CA GLY A 172 12.99 -10.36 8.82
C GLY A 172 13.96 -9.86 7.73
N GLN A 173 13.52 -8.95 6.87
CA GLN A 173 14.33 -8.37 5.80
C GLN A 173 14.88 -6.97 6.12
N GLU A 174 14.64 -6.42 7.33
CA GLU A 174 15.19 -5.11 7.67
C GLU A 174 16.73 -5.18 7.75
N PRO A 175 17.45 -4.42 6.92
CA PRO A 175 18.90 -4.41 6.95
C PRO A 175 19.39 -3.78 8.26
N ALA A 176 20.26 -4.50 8.96
CA ALA A 176 20.96 -3.95 10.13
C ALA A 176 21.79 -2.74 9.66
N GLY A 177 21.40 -1.54 10.09
CA GLY A 177 22.16 -0.33 9.77
C GLY A 177 23.60 -0.43 10.28
N PRO A 178 24.57 0.19 9.59
CA PRO A 178 25.95 0.20 10.05
C PRO A 178 26.00 0.86 11.44
N LYS A 179 26.72 0.24 12.38
CA LYS A 179 27.01 0.86 13.67
C LYS A 179 28.06 1.95 13.44
N ILE A 180 27.62 3.19 13.26
CA ILE A 180 28.52 4.33 13.14
C ILE A 180 28.62 5.01 14.50
N GLU A 181 29.79 4.95 15.12
CA GLU A 181 30.10 5.77 16.28
C GLU A 181 30.55 7.15 15.78
N LEU A 182 29.75 8.18 16.08
CA LEU A 182 30.14 9.55 15.75
C LEU A 182 31.31 9.99 16.62
N PRO A 183 32.41 10.50 16.03
CA PRO A 183 33.48 11.13 16.79
C PRO A 183 32.93 12.22 17.72
N ARG A 184 33.41 12.28 18.97
CA ARG A 184 32.92 13.23 19.99
C ARG A 184 32.91 14.69 19.52
N VAL A 185 33.89 15.09 18.70
CA VAL A 185 34.01 16.44 18.13
C VAL A 185 32.85 16.77 17.19
N LEU A 186 32.36 15.79 16.42
CA LEU A 186 31.20 15.96 15.55
C LEU A 186 29.90 15.95 16.37
N ALA A 187 29.79 15.07 17.37
CA ALA A 187 28.61 15.00 18.22
C ALA A 187 28.33 16.30 19.02
N THR A 188 29.37 17.08 19.34
CA THR A 188 29.25 18.36 20.06
C THR A 188 29.21 19.59 19.17
N HIS A 189 29.34 19.44 17.84
CA HIS A 189 29.38 20.58 16.92
C HIS A 189 28.00 21.28 16.84
N PRO A 190 27.92 22.62 16.89
CA PRO A 190 26.64 23.34 16.86
C PRO A 190 25.73 23.00 15.68
N ALA A 191 26.29 22.73 14.50
CA ALA A 191 25.54 22.32 13.31
C ALA A 191 24.89 20.92 13.42
N MET A 192 25.29 20.12 14.41
CA MET A 192 24.81 18.75 14.62
C MET A 192 23.73 18.69 15.70
N LYS A 193 23.50 19.82 16.41
CA LYS A 193 22.48 19.94 17.45
C LYS A 193 21.09 19.79 16.83
N GLY A 194 20.33 18.79 17.29
CA GLY A 194 18.98 18.48 16.79
C GLY A 194 18.93 17.50 15.61
N THR A 195 20.08 17.00 15.12
CA THR A 195 20.09 15.97 14.08
C THR A 195 20.10 14.57 14.70
N ASP A 196 19.06 13.78 14.42
CA ASP A 196 19.04 12.36 14.77
C ASP A 196 19.80 11.53 13.71
N PHE A 197 21.09 11.34 13.95
CA PHE A 197 21.95 10.51 13.08
C PHE A 197 21.55 9.04 13.10
N ALA A 198 21.05 8.53 14.22
CA ALA A 198 20.63 7.15 14.30
C ALA A 198 19.42 6.92 13.38
N ALA A 199 18.45 7.84 13.38
CA ALA A 199 17.34 7.81 12.42
C ALA A 199 17.83 7.94 10.97
N MET A 200 18.81 8.81 10.68
CA MET A 200 19.39 8.92 9.33
C MET A 200 20.06 7.62 8.88
N ILE A 201 20.82 6.95 9.75
CA ILE A 201 21.48 5.69 9.47
C ILE A 201 20.46 4.56 9.27
N ARG A 202 19.45 4.46 10.15
CA ARG A 202 18.36 3.48 10.01
C ARG A 202 17.63 3.67 8.69
N LYS A 203 17.35 4.92 8.32
CA LYS A 203 16.73 5.24 7.04
C LYS A 203 17.63 4.93 5.84
N GLY A 204 18.92 5.23 5.95
CA GLY A 204 19.91 4.87 4.93
C GLY A 204 20.01 3.36 4.75
N ALA A 205 19.92 2.58 5.84
CA ALA A 205 19.86 1.13 5.78
C ALA A 205 18.62 0.67 5.01
N ARG A 206 17.44 1.28 5.24
CA ARG A 206 16.20 0.94 4.51
C ARG A 206 16.30 1.10 2.98
N LEU A 207 17.22 1.91 2.46
CA LEU A 207 17.51 1.98 1.02
C LEU A 207 18.11 0.66 0.46
N GLN A 208 18.56 -0.23 1.33
CA GLN A 208 19.09 -1.55 1.00
C GLN A 208 18.06 -2.66 1.22
N HIS A 209 16.82 -2.32 1.58
CA HIS A 209 15.79 -3.31 1.86
C HIS A 209 15.48 -4.12 0.57
N PRO A 210 15.48 -5.48 0.61
CA PRO A 210 15.26 -6.33 -0.56
C PRO A 210 13.96 -6.04 -1.32
N PHE A 211 12.90 -5.67 -0.59
CA PHE A 211 11.65 -5.09 -1.12
C PHE A 211 11.85 -4.12 -2.30
N LEU A 212 12.84 -3.22 -2.25
CA LEU A 212 13.03 -2.21 -3.30
C LEU A 212 13.42 -2.82 -4.64
N ALA A 213 14.37 -3.75 -4.62
CA ALA A 213 14.78 -4.46 -5.83
C ALA A 213 13.67 -5.38 -6.32
N LYS A 214 13.07 -6.17 -5.41
CA LYS A 214 12.06 -7.16 -5.76
C LYS A 214 10.76 -6.52 -6.29
N SER A 215 10.34 -5.38 -5.73
CA SER A 215 9.17 -4.62 -6.23
C SER A 215 9.36 -4.16 -7.68
N ARG A 216 10.57 -3.73 -8.05
CA ARG A 216 10.90 -3.38 -9.44
C ARG A 216 10.93 -4.61 -10.36
N GLU A 217 11.50 -5.72 -9.88
CA GLU A 217 11.54 -6.98 -10.62
C GLU A 217 10.14 -7.48 -10.97
N ILE A 218 9.18 -7.36 -10.04
CA ILE A 218 7.82 -7.84 -10.25
C ILE A 218 6.98 -6.81 -11.02
N PHE A 219 6.90 -5.57 -10.54
CA PHE A 219 5.92 -4.59 -11.05
C PHE A 219 6.42 -3.71 -12.19
N ALA A 220 7.72 -3.72 -12.50
CA ALA A 220 8.29 -3.01 -13.64
C ALA A 220 8.88 -3.93 -14.72
N ALA A 221 8.58 -5.24 -14.66
CA ALA A 221 9.07 -6.23 -15.60
C ALA A 221 8.70 -5.89 -17.06
N HIS A 222 7.46 -5.43 -17.27
CA HIS A 222 6.91 -5.08 -18.59
C HIS A 222 7.35 -3.70 -19.10
N LEU A 223 7.99 -2.89 -18.26
CA LEU A 223 8.41 -1.54 -18.65
C LEU A 223 9.67 -1.60 -19.51
N PRO A 224 9.75 -0.78 -20.57
CA PRO A 224 10.97 -0.65 -21.35
C PRO A 224 12.10 -0.10 -20.49
N ASP A 225 13.34 -0.46 -20.84
CA ASP A 225 14.52 0.05 -20.17
C ASP A 225 14.74 1.52 -20.51
N GLY A 226 14.18 2.40 -19.68
CA GLY A 226 14.28 3.85 -19.81
C GLY A 226 14.63 4.55 -18.50
N PRO A 227 14.83 5.89 -18.52
CA PRO A 227 15.18 6.67 -17.34
C PRO A 227 14.21 6.47 -16.17
N ALA A 228 12.89 6.42 -16.43
CA ALA A 228 11.89 6.22 -15.38
C ALA A 228 12.12 4.89 -14.62
N LYS A 229 12.28 3.77 -15.34
CA LYS A 229 12.57 2.46 -14.73
C LYS A 229 13.92 2.42 -14.02
N LYS A 230 14.94 3.10 -14.56
CA LYS A 230 16.31 3.13 -14.01
C LYS A 230 16.42 3.95 -12.73
N HIS A 231 15.73 5.08 -12.66
CA HIS A 231 15.82 6.03 -11.56
C HIS A 231 14.75 5.85 -10.48
N SER A 232 13.73 5.02 -10.71
CA SER A 232 12.78 4.68 -9.66
C SER A 232 13.44 3.81 -8.59
N MET A 233 13.34 4.24 -7.33
CA MET A 233 13.83 3.48 -6.17
C MET A 233 13.06 2.17 -6.00
N PHE A 234 11.75 2.21 -6.25
CA PHE A 234 10.83 1.08 -6.16
C PHE A 234 9.62 1.32 -7.07
N VAL A 235 8.85 0.27 -7.35
CA VAL A 235 7.63 0.37 -8.16
C VAL A 235 6.53 -0.41 -7.45
N LEU A 236 5.39 0.24 -7.21
CA LEU A 236 4.25 -0.38 -6.53
C LEU A 236 3.04 -0.53 -7.43
N PRO A 237 2.24 -1.58 -7.20
CA PRO A 237 0.99 -1.74 -7.90
C PRO A 237 -0.10 -0.88 -7.27
N ARG A 238 -0.89 -0.21 -8.11
CA ARG A 238 -2.18 0.36 -7.73
C ARG A 238 -3.29 -0.62 -8.10
N PHE A 239 -3.53 -1.58 -7.21
CA PHE A 239 -4.61 -2.54 -7.40
C PHE A 239 -5.95 -1.93 -7.01
N ASN A 240 -6.99 -2.43 -7.66
CA ASN A 240 -8.39 -2.24 -7.33
C ASN A 240 -9.00 -3.65 -7.29
N SER A 241 -10.29 -3.76 -6.99
CA SER A 241 -10.94 -5.08 -6.92
C SER A 241 -10.85 -5.87 -8.24
N SER A 242 -11.04 -5.22 -9.39
CA SER A 242 -11.03 -5.90 -10.70
C SER A 242 -9.64 -6.48 -11.01
N HIS A 243 -8.56 -5.79 -10.66
CA HIS A 243 -7.21 -6.29 -10.86
C HIS A 243 -6.96 -7.64 -10.17
N PHE A 244 -7.49 -7.84 -8.96
CA PHE A 244 -7.36 -9.13 -8.27
C PHE A 244 -8.24 -10.22 -8.89
N LEU A 245 -9.46 -9.86 -9.30
CA LEU A 245 -10.43 -10.79 -9.90
C LEU A 245 -10.01 -11.26 -11.29
N ASP A 246 -9.43 -10.37 -12.09
CA ASP A 246 -9.03 -10.65 -13.48
C ASP A 246 -7.67 -11.35 -13.59
N ALA A 247 -6.85 -11.29 -12.53
CA ALA A 247 -5.53 -11.90 -12.51
C ALA A 247 -5.59 -13.43 -12.45
N SER A 248 -4.53 -14.08 -12.92
CA SER A 248 -4.31 -15.50 -12.69
C SER A 248 -3.90 -15.76 -11.23
N PRO A 249 -4.09 -16.98 -10.69
CA PRO A 249 -3.54 -17.35 -9.38
C PRO A 249 -2.02 -17.15 -9.30
N ASP A 250 -1.29 -17.46 -10.38
CA ASP A 250 0.16 -17.32 -10.44
C ASP A 250 0.60 -15.84 -10.34
N ASP A 251 -0.13 -14.93 -11.01
CA ASP A 251 0.13 -13.49 -10.91
C ASP A 251 -0.10 -12.98 -9.49
N ARG A 252 -1.21 -13.39 -8.85
CA ARG A 252 -1.51 -13.00 -7.47
C ARG A 252 -0.43 -13.51 -6.51
N GLN A 253 -0.06 -14.79 -6.61
CA GLN A 253 1.02 -15.36 -5.79
C GLN A 253 2.32 -14.59 -5.97
N ARG A 254 2.69 -14.25 -7.22
CA ARG A 254 3.87 -13.44 -7.52
C ARG A 254 3.80 -12.07 -6.87
N TRP A 255 2.65 -11.41 -6.84
CA TRP A 255 2.50 -10.11 -6.16
C TRP A 255 2.75 -10.23 -4.64
N PHE A 256 2.24 -11.28 -4.02
CA PHE A 256 2.41 -11.57 -2.59
C PHE A 256 3.80 -12.16 -2.22
N GLU A 257 4.75 -12.24 -3.18
CA GLU A 257 6.18 -12.39 -2.86
C GLU A 257 6.77 -11.13 -2.22
N ILE A 258 6.14 -9.96 -2.42
CA ILE A 258 6.63 -8.66 -1.94
C ILE A 258 6.07 -8.31 -0.56
N PHE A 259 4.79 -8.61 -0.34
CA PHE A 259 4.03 -8.24 0.84
C PHE A 259 3.08 -9.37 1.20
N SER A 260 2.71 -9.49 2.47
CA SER A 260 1.73 -10.46 2.98
C SER A 260 0.30 -9.93 2.96
N ALA A 261 0.15 -8.60 3.09
CA ALA A 261 -1.13 -7.92 3.04
C ALA A 261 -1.03 -6.58 2.30
N TYR A 262 -2.14 -6.18 1.71
CA TYR A 262 -2.33 -4.99 0.90
C TYR A 262 -3.58 -4.26 1.37
N CYS A 263 -3.50 -2.96 1.61
CA CYS A 263 -4.64 -2.11 1.93
C CYS A 263 -4.54 -0.82 1.14
N ILE A 264 -5.59 -0.44 0.42
CA ILE A 264 -5.64 0.83 -0.32
C ILE A 264 -6.98 1.52 -0.15
N GLU A 265 -6.92 2.85 -0.08
CA GLU A 265 -8.08 3.71 -0.33
C GLU A 265 -8.38 3.76 -1.83
N SER A 266 -9.39 3.03 -2.27
CA SER A 266 -9.72 2.90 -3.69
C SER A 266 -10.95 3.73 -4.02
N GLU A 267 -10.74 4.89 -4.66
CA GLU A 267 -11.82 5.71 -5.21
C GLU A 267 -12.65 4.94 -6.25
N GLN A 268 -11.99 4.09 -7.05
CA GLN A 268 -12.63 3.27 -8.08
C GLN A 268 -13.56 2.24 -7.46
N ASP A 269 -13.14 1.61 -6.35
CA ASP A 269 -13.98 0.66 -5.62
C ASP A 269 -14.92 1.35 -4.61
N ARG A 270 -14.86 2.69 -4.48
CA ARG A 270 -15.63 3.48 -3.50
C ARG A 270 -15.48 2.95 -2.06
N GLY A 271 -14.26 2.62 -1.66
CA GLY A 271 -14.03 1.94 -0.39
C GLY A 271 -12.58 1.69 -0.05
N ILE A 272 -12.38 0.95 1.03
CA ILE A 272 -11.09 0.39 1.42
C ILE A 272 -11.02 -1.04 0.93
N LEU A 273 -10.01 -1.34 0.12
CA LEU A 273 -9.74 -2.68 -0.37
C LEU A 273 -8.65 -3.32 0.48
N LEU A 274 -8.89 -4.54 0.98
CA LEU A 274 -7.91 -5.34 1.70
C LEU A 274 -7.66 -6.65 0.96
N ALA A 275 -6.41 -7.01 0.73
CA ALA A 275 -6.03 -8.30 0.17
C ALA A 275 -4.94 -8.95 1.03
N PHE A 276 -5.07 -10.25 1.30
CA PHE A 276 -4.19 -11.02 2.15
C PHE A 276 -3.71 -12.26 1.41
N ARG A 277 -2.42 -12.57 1.53
CA ARG A 277 -1.82 -13.80 0.96
C ARG A 277 -2.47 -15.07 1.50
N ASP A 278 -2.91 -15.06 2.75
CA ASP A 278 -3.57 -16.21 3.38
C ASP A 278 -5.02 -16.34 2.89
N PRO A 279 -5.39 -17.42 2.18
CA PRO A 279 -6.77 -17.65 1.74
C PRO A 279 -7.76 -17.95 2.86
N ASN A 280 -7.29 -18.24 4.07
CA ASN A 280 -8.11 -18.58 5.23
C ASN A 280 -8.15 -17.45 6.28
N PHE A 281 -7.87 -16.21 5.86
CA PHE A 281 -7.82 -15.07 6.77
C PHE A 281 -9.18 -14.73 7.43
N ASP A 282 -10.28 -15.32 6.95
CA ASP A 282 -11.66 -15.05 7.39
C ASP A 282 -11.82 -15.23 8.91
N GLU A 283 -11.22 -16.26 9.52
CA GLU A 283 -11.34 -16.49 10.98
C GLU A 283 -10.66 -15.36 11.79
N ARG A 284 -9.54 -14.85 11.29
CA ARG A 284 -8.79 -13.75 11.90
C ARG A 284 -9.52 -12.43 11.71
N MET A 285 -10.09 -12.21 10.53
CA MET A 285 -10.94 -11.05 10.26
C MET A 285 -12.13 -11.01 11.23
N VAL A 286 -12.82 -12.13 11.43
CA VAL A 286 -13.92 -12.22 12.40
C VAL A 286 -13.44 -11.91 13.81
N ALA A 287 -12.31 -12.47 14.24
CA ALA A 287 -11.74 -12.20 15.56
C ALA A 287 -11.46 -10.70 15.76
N LEU A 288 -10.78 -10.06 14.80
CA LEU A 288 -10.50 -8.61 14.83
C LEU A 288 -11.79 -7.77 14.94
N LEU A 289 -12.82 -8.11 14.16
CA LEU A 289 -14.11 -7.42 14.19
C LEU A 289 -14.85 -7.61 15.52
N GLU A 290 -14.82 -8.82 16.09
CA GLU A 290 -15.43 -9.10 17.39
C GLU A 290 -14.75 -8.30 18.51
N GLU A 291 -13.44 -8.16 18.47
CA GLU A 291 -12.73 -7.38 19.48
C GLU A 291 -13.04 -5.88 19.36
N ILE A 292 -13.23 -5.33 18.16
CA ILE A 292 -13.64 -3.92 17.98
C ILE A 292 -15.06 -3.71 18.50
N LYS A 293 -15.97 -4.67 18.23
CA LYS A 293 -17.34 -4.65 18.77
C LYS A 293 -17.36 -4.72 20.29
N LYS A 294 -16.46 -5.49 20.92
CA LYS A 294 -16.33 -5.58 22.39
C LYS A 294 -15.95 -4.25 23.03
N ASP A 295 -15.23 -3.38 22.31
CA ASP A 295 -14.93 -2.02 22.76
C ASP A 295 -16.14 -1.06 22.65
N GLY A 296 -17.25 -1.52 22.08
CA GLY A 296 -18.44 -0.70 21.83
C GLY A 296 -18.40 0.09 20.52
N ASP A 297 -17.43 -0.20 19.63
CA ASP A 297 -17.29 0.50 18.36
C ASP A 297 -17.97 -0.26 17.21
N GLU A 298 -19.15 0.22 16.83
CA GLU A 298 -19.84 -0.26 15.63
C GLU A 298 -19.45 0.57 14.41
N TYR A 299 -19.44 -0.07 13.24
CA TYR A 299 -19.16 0.63 12.00
C TYR A 299 -20.31 1.62 11.70
N PRO A 300 -20.02 2.91 11.48
CA PRO A 300 -21.06 3.91 11.21
C PRO A 300 -21.56 3.77 9.76
N LEU A 301 -22.82 3.35 9.63
CA LEU A 301 -23.57 3.28 8.36
C LEU A 301 -23.90 4.67 7.80
#